data_AF-A0A2D5E477-F1
#
_entry.id   AF-A0A2D5E477-F1
#
_cell.length_a   1.000
_cell.length_b   1.000
_cell.length_c   1.000
_cell.angle_alpha   90.00
_cell.angle_beta   90.00
_cell.angle_gamma   90.00
#
_symmetry.space_group_name_H-M   'P 1'
#
loop_
_entity.id
_entity.type
_entity.pdbx_description
1 polymer ?
#
loop_
_entity_poly.entity_id
_entity_poly.type
_entity_poly.pdbx_seq_one_letter_code
_entity_poly.pdbx_strand_id
1 'polypeptide(L)' 'MPTPTIDDHFEIVSSTAYWTAKQLPFRVPRAPLVRVGAPALAHAIDSHDPDTGVGLETWCRQEVRRAIRDFITDRYEA' A
#
# COMPACT_ATOMS: atom_id res chain seq x y z
N MET A 1 -0.74 7.49 24.21
CA MET A 1 -0.62 6.40 23.23
C MET A 1 0.10 6.97 22.02
N PRO A 2 1.19 6.36 21.52
CA PRO A 2 1.84 6.86 20.31
C PRO A 2 0.86 6.73 19.13
N THR A 3 0.70 7.81 18.37
CA THR A 3 -0.04 7.77 17.10
C THR A 3 0.77 6.94 16.12
N PRO A 4 0.18 5.90 15.48
CA PRO A 4 0.90 5.08 14.51
C PRO A 4 1.42 5.98 13.38
N THR A 5 2.72 5.89 13.11
CA THR A 5 3.36 6.70 12.07
C THR A 5 3.54 5.91 10.78
N ILE A 6 3.76 6.62 9.68
CA ILE A 6 4.01 6.00 8.37
C ILE A 6 5.26 5.10 8.45
N ASP A 7 6.29 5.52 9.20
CA ASP A 7 7.53 4.76 9.37
C ASP A 7 7.30 3.41 10.08
N ASP A 8 6.37 3.34 11.03
CA ASP A 8 6.01 2.10 11.73
C ASP A 8 5.39 1.05 10.80
N HIS A 9 4.78 1.51 9.70
CA HIS A 9 4.03 0.66 8.77
C HIS A 9 4.61 0.64 7.35
N PHE A 10 5.75 1.30 7.10
CA PHE A 10 6.33 1.41 5.76
C PHE A 10 6.73 0.04 5.18
N GLU A 11 6.99 -0.95 6.04
CA GLU A 11 7.22 -2.34 5.64
C GLU A 11 6.05 -2.88 4.78
N ILE A 12 4.81 -2.48 5.06
CA ILE A 12 3.62 -2.87 4.29
C ILE A 12 3.74 -2.43 2.84
N VAL A 13 4.15 -1.18 2.62
CA VAL A 13 4.33 -0.61 1.28
C VAL A 13 5.49 -1.30 0.57
N SER A 14 6.62 -1.43 1.24
CA SER A 14 7.82 -2.00 0.65
C SER A 14 7.64 -3.47 0.27
N SER A 15 6.96 -4.26 1.10
CA SER A 15 6.69 -5.68 0.88
C SER A 15 5.65 -5.89 -0.21
N THR A 16 4.55 -5.14 -0.18
CA THR A 16 3.52 -5.20 -1.23
C THR A 16 4.10 -4.85 -2.59
N ALA A 17 4.86 -3.75 -2.68
CA ALA A 17 5.51 -3.35 -3.92
C ALA A 17 6.49 -4.40 -4.45
N TYR A 18 7.23 -5.07 -3.56
CA TYR A 18 8.16 -6.15 -3.94
C TYR A 18 7.43 -7.36 -4.53
N TRP A 19 6.41 -7.87 -3.86
CA TRP A 19 5.67 -9.04 -4.31
C TRP A 19 4.89 -8.77 -5.58
N THR A 20 4.30 -7.59 -5.72
CA THR A 20 3.61 -7.19 -6.94
C THR A 20 4.57 -7.07 -8.12
N ALA A 21 5.75 -6.46 -7.94
CA ALA A 21 6.77 -6.41 -8.99
C ALA A 21 7.30 -7.79 -9.38
N LYS A 22 7.38 -8.73 -8.42
CA LYS A 22 7.73 -10.14 -8.69
C LYS A 22 6.69 -10.86 -9.53
N GLN A 23 5.40 -10.58 -9.36
CA GLN A 23 4.31 -11.18 -10.14
C GLN A 23 4.21 -10.60 -11.55
N LEU A 24 4.70 -9.37 -11.76
CA LEU A 24 4.73 -8.69 -13.05
C LEU A 24 6.18 -8.39 -13.47
N PRO A 25 7.04 -9.43 -13.60
CA PRO A 25 8.44 -9.22 -13.89
C PRO A 25 8.56 -8.53 -15.26
N PHE A 26 9.46 -7.55 -15.35
CA PHE A 26 9.81 -6.78 -16.56
C PHE A 26 8.86 -5.66 -17.00
N ARG A 27 7.65 -5.53 -16.45
CA ARG A 27 6.74 -4.42 -16.81
C ARG A 27 6.74 -3.26 -15.82
N VAL A 28 6.93 -3.53 -14.53
CA VAL A 28 6.66 -2.53 -13.49
C VAL A 28 7.88 -2.32 -12.57
N PRO A 29 8.53 -1.14 -12.60
CA PRO A 29 9.58 -0.81 -11.64
C PRO A 29 9.01 -0.68 -10.22
N ARG A 30 9.77 -1.09 -9.19
CA ARG A 30 9.34 -1.04 -7.78
C ARG A 30 9.17 0.38 -7.24
N ALA A 31 10.01 1.33 -7.67
CA ALA A 31 9.99 2.70 -7.14
C ALA A 31 8.65 3.45 -7.37
N PRO A 32 8.03 3.40 -8.57
CA PRO A 32 6.67 3.89 -8.78
C PRO A 32 5.63 3.27 -7.83
N LEU A 33 5.71 1.96 -7.58
CA LEU A 33 4.76 1.28 -6.68
C LEU A 33 4.88 1.77 -5.24
N VAL A 34 6.11 2.00 -4.78
CA VAL A 34 6.35 2.58 -3.45
C VAL A 34 5.84 4.03 -3.36
N ARG A 35 6.05 4.84 -4.42
CA ARG A 35 5.58 6.23 -4.48
C ARG A 35 4.06 6.35 -4.42
N VAL A 36 3.33 5.38 -4.96
CA VAL A 36 1.85 5.34 -4.90
C VAL A 36 1.38 4.71 -3.58
N GLY A 37 2.07 3.69 -3.08
CA GLY A 37 1.69 3.00 -1.84
C GLY A 37 1.90 3.85 -0.58
N ALA A 38 2.91 4.71 -0.52
CA ALA A 38 3.18 5.56 0.63
C ALA A 38 2.05 6.56 0.98
N PRO A 39 1.51 7.36 0.03
CA PRO A 39 0.38 8.22 0.33
C PRO A 39 -0.90 7.43 0.63
N ALA A 40 -1.09 6.26 0.01
CA ALA A 40 -2.22 5.37 0.33
C ALA A 40 -2.15 4.85 1.77
N LEU A 41 -0.95 4.50 2.25
CA LEU A 41 -0.73 4.11 3.64
C LEU A 41 -1.05 5.26 4.61
N ALA A 42 -0.58 6.47 4.31
CA ALA A 42 -0.87 7.65 5.14
C ALA A 42 -2.38 7.90 5.24
N HIS A 43 -3.09 7.83 4.12
CA HIS A 43 -4.54 7.98 4.10
C HIS A 43 -5.25 6.83 4.85
N ALA A 44 -4.78 5.59 4.71
CA ALA A 44 -5.36 4.45 5.39
C ALA A 44 -5.21 4.54 6.92
N ILE A 45 -4.08 5.06 7.42
CA ILE A 45 -3.87 5.31 8.85
C ILE A 45 -4.83 6.39 9.36
N ASP A 46 -4.95 7.49 8.63
CA ASP A 46 -5.80 8.64 9.02
C ASP A 46 -7.30 8.31 8.98
N SER A 47 -7.72 7.48 8.02
CA SER A 47 -9.12 7.09 7.80
C SER A 47 -9.54 5.82 8.55
N HIS A 48 -8.63 5.18 9.29
CA HIS A 48 -8.95 3.92 9.94
C HIS A 48 -9.96 4.12 11.08
N ASP A 49 -11.13 3.52 10.93
CA ASP A 49 -12.14 3.45 11.97
C ASP A 49 -11.91 2.19 12.85
N PRO A 50 -11.56 2.36 14.14
CA PRO A 50 -11.32 1.24 15.05
C PRO A 50 -12.57 0.40 15.33
N ASP A 51 -13.77 0.93 15.09
CA ASP A 51 -15.03 0.22 15.33
C ASP A 51 -15.38 -0.79 14.21
N THR A 52 -14.61 -0.80 13.12
CA THR A 52 -14.82 -1.72 11.98
C THR A 52 -14.47 -3.18 12.30
N GLY A 53 -13.83 -3.47 13.43
CA GLY A 53 -13.39 -4.81 13.82
C GLY A 53 -12.21 -5.35 12.99
N VAL A 54 -11.69 -4.58 12.03
CA VAL A 54 -10.48 -4.89 11.26
C VAL A 54 -9.31 -4.19 11.93
N GLY A 55 -8.23 -4.92 12.24
CA GLY A 55 -7.03 -4.29 12.79
C GLY A 55 -6.38 -3.32 11.79
N LEU A 56 -5.85 -2.20 12.29
CA LEU A 56 -5.17 -1.15 11.50
C LEU A 56 -4.18 -1.70 10.46
N GLU A 57 -3.33 -2.65 10.85
CA GLU A 57 -2.34 -3.25 9.94
C GLU A 57 -3.01 -3.96 8.74
N THR A 58 -4.10 -4.68 9.00
CA THR A 58 -4.86 -5.38 7.97
C THR A 58 -5.57 -4.39 7.04
N TRP A 59 -6.13 -3.32 7.60
CA TRP A 59 -6.73 -2.22 6.83
C TRP A 59 -5.70 -1.56 5.90
N CYS A 60 -4.56 -1.14 6.45
CA CYS A 60 -3.45 -0.54 5.71
C CYS A 60 -2.94 -1.45 4.58
N ARG A 61 -2.83 -2.76 4.82
CA ARG A 61 -2.44 -3.74 3.78
C ARG A 61 -3.44 -3.79 2.62
N GLN A 62 -4.73 -3.73 2.90
CA GLN A 62 -5.77 -3.77 1.88
C GLN A 62 -5.72 -2.51 1.00
N GLU A 63 -5.68 -1.34 1.62
CA GLU A 63 -5.66 -0.06 0.90
C GLU A 63 -4.39 0.14 0.08
N VAL A 64 -3.22 -0.19 0.63
CA VAL A 64 -1.95 -0.13 -0.10
C VAL A 64 -1.95 -1.08 -1.30
N ARG A 65 -2.47 -2.30 -1.13
CA ARG A 65 -2.56 -3.28 -2.22
C ARG A 65 -3.52 -2.81 -3.32
N ARG A 66 -4.64 -2.21 -2.95
CA ARG A 66 -5.61 -1.62 -3.88
C ARG A 66 -4.98 -0.49 -4.68
N ALA A 67 -4.38 0.50 -4.02
CA ALA A 67 -3.76 1.64 -4.69
C ALA A 67 -2.65 1.21 -5.67
N ILE A 68 -1.81 0.25 -5.28
CA ILE A 68 -0.76 -0.30 -6.15
C ILE A 68 -1.37 -1.00 -7.37
N ARG A 69 -2.45 -1.76 -7.20
CA ARG A 69 -3.10 -2.48 -8.29
C ARG A 69 -3.82 -1.54 -9.26
N ASP A 70 -4.53 -0.54 -8.74
CA ASP A 70 -5.22 0.46 -9.55
C ASP A 70 -4.21 1.22 -10.42
N PHE A 71 -3.06 1.61 -9.86
CA PHE A 71 -1.96 2.21 -10.63
C PHE A 71 -1.41 1.29 -11.72
N ILE A 72 -1.31 -0.01 -11.45
CA ILE A 72 -0.81 -0.96 -12.45
C ILE A 72 -1.79 -1.09 -13.61
N THR A 73 -3.08 -1.25 -13.31
CA THR A 73 -4.12 -1.38 -14.33
C THR A 73 -4.19 -0.13 -15.19
N ASP A 74 -4.17 1.08 -14.59
CA ASP A 74 -4.19 2.35 -15.30
C ASP A 74 -2.97 2.55 -16.22
N ARG A 75 -1.77 2.19 -15.75
CA ARG A 75 -0.51 2.53 -16.43
C ARG A 75 0.01 1.45 -17.39
N TYR A 76 -0.31 0.17 -17.15
CA TYR A 76 0.33 -0.96 -17.83
C TYR A 76 -0.64 -1.97 -18.46
N GLU A 77 -1.95 -1.87 -18.18
CA GLU A 77 -2.97 -2.77 -18.75
C GLU A 77 -3.98 -2.05 -19.67
N ALA A 78 -3.93 -0.71 -19.74
CA ALA A 78 -4.77 0.14 -20.59
C ALA A 78 -4.30 0.24 -22.05
#